data_AF-A0A1B7UDR1-F1
#
_entry.id   AF-A0A1B7UDR1-F1
#
_cell.length_a   1.000
_cell.length_b   1.000
_cell.length_c   1.000
_cell.angle_alpha   90.00
_cell.angle_beta   90.00
_cell.angle_gamma   90.00
#
_symmetry.space_group_name_H-M   'P 1'
#
loop_
_entity.id
_entity.type
_entity.pdbx_description
1 polymer ?
#
loop_
_entity_poly.entity_id
_entity_poly.type
_entity_poly.pdbx_seq_one_letter_code
_entity_poly.pdbx_strand_id
1 'polypeptide(L)'
;MGGFAGKVCQCPHYGYVFEGSIRADLPDTNEPAEVAVAGEAYFFPAGHMLYPELAKALELNPAYALQRCRDLTQRALERPSAAGSH
;
A
#
# COMPACT_ATOMS: atom_id res chain seq x y z
N MET A 1 6.28 8.95 -3.65
CA MET A 1 5.02 8.27 -4.04
C MET A 1 4.39 7.73 -2.76
N GLY A 2 3.15 7.98 -2.35
CA GLY A 2 2.04 8.85 -2.77
C GLY A 2 1.20 9.11 -1.50
N GLY A 3 0.50 10.25 -1.45
CA GLY A 3 -0.09 10.78 -0.22
C GLY A 3 -1.18 9.93 0.42
N PHE A 4 -1.03 9.69 1.72
CA PHE A 4 -2.11 9.72 2.70
C PHE A 4 -1.52 10.46 3.91
N ALA A 5 -2.31 11.32 4.58
CA ALA A 5 -1.85 12.04 5.78
C ALA A 5 -1.76 11.13 7.03
N GLY A 6 -1.65 9.82 6.80
CA GLY A 6 -1.08 8.77 7.63
C GLY A 6 -0.37 7.83 6.66
N LYS A 7 0.81 7.32 6.94
CA LYS A 7 1.74 6.78 5.91
C LYS A 7 1.34 5.40 5.33
N VAL A 8 0.07 5.00 5.43
CA VAL A 8 -0.40 3.61 5.26
C VAL A 8 -1.56 3.49 4.27
N CYS A 9 -1.60 2.39 3.53
CA CYS A 9 -2.69 2.04 2.61
C CYS A 9 -3.89 1.50 3.40
N GLN A 10 -5.09 2.03 3.13
CA GLN A 10 -6.34 1.60 3.79
C GLN A 10 -7.11 0.55 2.96
N CYS A 11 -6.57 0.13 1.82
CA CYS A 11 -7.15 -0.92 0.99
C CYS A 11 -6.48 -2.25 1.37
N PRO A 12 -7.23 -3.30 1.73
CA PRO A 12 -6.63 -4.62 1.83
C PRO A 12 -6.21 -5.12 0.43
N HIS A 13 -5.10 -5.84 0.35
CA HIS A 13 -4.61 -6.45 -0.89
C HIS A 13 -4.54 -7.96 -0.74
N TYR A 14 -5.05 -8.64 -1.75
CA TYR A 14 -4.90 -10.08 -1.94
C TYR A 14 -4.12 -10.27 -3.23
N GLY A 15 -3.32 -11.30 -3.35
CA GLY A 15 -2.63 -11.51 -4.61
C GLY A 15 -1.81 -12.77 -4.69
N TYR A 16 -1.07 -12.85 -5.77
CA TYR A 16 -0.12 -13.91 -6.05
C TYR A 16 1.12 -13.35 -6.74
N VAL A 17 2.31 -13.70 -6.24
CA VAL A 17 3.58 -13.23 -6.79
C VAL A 17 4.09 -14.22 -7.82
N PHE A 18 4.28 -13.76 -9.06
CA PHE A 18 4.87 -14.55 -10.15
C PHE A 18 6.40 -14.47 -10.13
N GLU A 19 6.95 -13.27 -9.89
CA GLU A 19 8.39 -12.99 -9.89
C GLU A 19 8.68 -11.91 -8.83
N GLY A 20 9.87 -11.92 -8.22
CA GLY A 20 10.29 -10.94 -7.20
C GLY A 20 9.65 -11.15 -5.82
N SER A 21 9.51 -10.07 -5.05
CA SER A 21 8.94 -10.08 -3.71
C SER A 21 8.19 -8.78 -3.38
N ILE A 22 7.21 -8.88 -2.48
CA ILE A 22 6.48 -7.75 -1.92
C ILE A 22 6.59 -7.81 -0.41
N ARG A 23 7.15 -6.77 0.21
CA ARG A 23 7.15 -6.61 1.66
C ARG A 23 6.01 -5.69 2.10
N ALA A 24 5.30 -6.07 3.15
CA ALA A 24 4.28 -5.27 3.81
C ALA A 24 4.64 -5.05 5.28
N ASP A 25 4.74 -3.79 5.67
CA ASP A 25 4.98 -3.41 7.07
C ASP A 25 3.66 -2.89 7.67
N LEU A 26 3.27 -3.38 8.85
CA LEU A 26 2.17 -2.81 9.64
C LEU A 26 2.74 -1.88 10.72
N PRO A 27 2.85 -0.57 10.46
CA PRO A 27 3.34 0.36 11.47
C PRO A 27 2.42 0.40 12.67
N ASP A 28 2.99 0.78 13.82
CA ASP A 28 2.30 0.87 15.11
C ASP A 28 1.75 -0.47 15.64
N THR A 29 2.23 -1.59 15.06
CA THR A 29 2.05 -2.93 15.58
C THR A 29 3.40 -3.54 15.98
N ASN A 30 3.38 -4.58 16.82
CA ASN A 30 4.56 -5.39 17.10
C ASN A 30 4.71 -6.56 16.13
N GLU A 31 3.89 -6.61 15.08
CA GLU A 31 3.93 -7.69 14.10
C GLU A 31 5.17 -7.52 13.21
N PRO A 32 5.87 -8.61 12.87
CA PRO A 32 6.98 -8.55 11.93
C PRO A 32 6.46 -8.15 10.54
N ALA A 33 7.34 -7.55 9.74
CA ALA A 33 7.06 -7.32 8.32
C ALA A 33 6.78 -8.64 7.62
N GLU A 34 5.69 -8.68 6.84
CA GLU A 34 5.37 -9.84 6.02
C GLU A 34 6.02 -9.69 4.65
N VAL A 35 6.57 -10.78 4.12
CA VAL A 35 7.18 -10.81 2.79
C VAL A 35 6.55 -11.93 2.00
N ALA A 36 5.89 -11.59 0.89
CA ALA A 36 5.42 -12.55 -0.10
C ALA A 36 6.43 -12.66 -1.23
N VAL A 37 6.85 -13.88 -1.58
CA VAL A 37 7.81 -14.15 -2.65
C VAL A 37 7.19 -14.92 -3.80
N ALA A 38 7.91 -15.00 -4.92
CA ALA A 38 7.46 -15.75 -6.10
C ALA A 38 6.99 -17.17 -5.76
N GLY A 39 5.77 -17.51 -6.19
CA GLY A 39 5.11 -18.78 -5.88
C GLY A 39 4.05 -18.69 -4.78
N GLU A 40 3.94 -17.56 -4.09
CA GLU A 40 3.05 -17.41 -2.94
C GLU A 40 1.82 -16.57 -3.24
N ALA A 41 0.69 -17.00 -2.68
CA ALA A 41 -0.47 -16.15 -2.50
C ALA A 41 -0.31 -15.34 -1.21
N TYR A 42 -0.80 -14.10 -1.19
CA TYR A 42 -0.68 -13.22 -0.04
C TYR A 42 -2.00 -12.53 0.32
N PHE A 43 -2.07 -12.10 1.57
CA PHE A 43 -3.05 -11.15 2.06
C PHE A 43 -2.35 -10.12 2.93
N PHE A 44 -2.45 -8.84 2.55
CA PHE A 44 -1.98 -7.72 3.37
C PHE A 44 -3.18 -6.92 3.88
N PRO A 45 -3.38 -6.85 5.21
CA PRO A 45 -4.52 -6.18 5.80
C PRO A 45 -4.43 -4.66 5.62
N ALA A 46 -5.57 -3.96 5.64
CA ALA A 46 -5.57 -2.49 5.63
C ALA A 46 -4.73 -1.92 6.79
N GLY A 47 -4.02 -0.83 6.54
CA GLY A 47 -3.10 -0.20 7.48
C GLY A 47 -1.62 -0.50 7.23
N HIS A 48 -1.27 -1.21 6.16
CA HIS A 48 0.11 -1.56 5.82
C HIS A 48 0.82 -0.50 4.96
N MET A 49 2.15 -0.62 4.86
CA MET A 49 3.01 0.02 3.87
C MET A 49 3.58 -1.03 2.93
N LEU A 50 3.39 -0.88 1.60
CA LEU A 50 3.95 -1.80 0.61
C LEU A 50 5.31 -1.33 0.10
N TYR A 51 6.24 -2.27 0.04
CA TYR A 51 7.55 -2.13 -0.58
C TYR A 51 7.71 -3.24 -1.62
N PRO A 52 7.29 -3.00 -2.88
CA PRO A 52 7.49 -3.96 -3.96
C PRO A 52 8.96 -3.93 -4.42
N GLU A 53 9.61 -5.09 -4.45
CA GLU A 53 10.99 -5.26 -4.93
C GLU A 53 10.97 -5.99 -6.28
N LEU A 54 10.94 -5.21 -7.37
CA LEU A 54 10.87 -5.71 -8.77
C LEU A 54 9.86 -6.84 -8.98
N ALA A 55 8.72 -6.79 -8.27
CA ALA A 55 7.74 -7.84 -8.30
C ALA A 55 6.83 -7.77 -9.52
N LYS A 56 6.50 -8.95 -10.06
CA LYS A 56 5.38 -9.15 -10.98
C LYS A 56 4.34 -9.98 -10.25
N ALA A 57 3.18 -9.38 -9.99
CA ALA A 57 2.12 -10.01 -9.20
C ALA A 57 0.74 -9.76 -9.81
N LEU A 58 -0.19 -10.67 -9.54
CA LEU A 58 -1.62 -10.42 -9.67
C LEU A 58 -2.10 -9.86 -8.34
N GLU A 59 -2.79 -8.73 -8.36
CA GLU A 59 -3.40 -8.14 -7.18
C GLU A 59 -4.91 -8.02 -7.36
N LEU A 60 -5.64 -8.48 -6.34
CA LEU A 60 -7.08 -8.40 -6.20
C LEU A 60 -7.39 -7.58 -4.96
N ASN A 61 -8.29 -6.62 -5.11
CA ASN A 61 -8.64 -5.68 -4.05
C ASN A 61 -10.15 -5.38 -4.11
N PRO A 62 -10.80 -5.04 -2.99
CA PRO A 62 -12.15 -4.52 -3.03
C PRO A 62 -12.17 -3.22 -3.87
N ALA A 63 -12.96 -3.20 -4.94
CA ALA A 63 -12.97 -2.10 -5.90
C ALA A 63 -13.27 -0.75 -5.23
N TYR A 64 -14.27 -0.73 -4.33
CA TYR A 64 -14.65 0.45 -3.58
C TYR A 64 -13.51 0.96 -2.68
N ALA A 65 -12.81 0.07 -1.96
CA ALA A 65 -11.73 0.46 -1.05
C ALA A 65 -10.55 1.07 -1.82
N LEU A 66 -10.15 0.46 -2.93
CA LEU A 66 -9.07 0.97 -3.77
C LEU A 66 -9.45 2.31 -4.41
N GLN A 67 -10.68 2.45 -4.91
CA GLN A 67 -11.14 3.72 -5.46
C GLN A 67 -11.06 4.82 -4.39
N ARG A 68 -11.52 4.54 -3.17
CA ARG A 68 -11.46 5.50 -2.07
C ARG A 68 -10.02 5.89 -1.71
N CYS A 69 -9.09 4.92 -1.66
CA CYS A 69 -7.68 5.20 -1.45
C CYS A 69 -7.09 6.07 -2.58
N ARG A 70 -7.39 5.74 -3.84
CA ARG A 70 -6.95 6.52 -5.01
C ARG A 70 -7.46 7.95 -4.96
N ASP A 71 -8.74 8.15 -4.66
CA ASP A 71 -9.35 9.48 -4.56
C ASP A 71 -8.68 10.33 -3.48
N LEU A 72 -8.39 9.73 -2.31
CA LEU A 72 -7.74 10.41 -1.20
C LEU A 72 -6.28 10.75 -1.53
N THR A 73 -5.56 9.84 -2.19
CA THR A 73 -4.20 10.09 -2.66
C THR A 73 -4.14 11.18 -3.72
N GLN A 74 -5.06 11.14 -4.68
CA GLN A 74 -5.16 12.17 -5.72
C GLN A 74 -5.42 13.55 -5.10
N ARG A 75 -6.41 13.67 -4.21
CA ARG A 75 -6.69 14.92 -3.48
C ARG A 75 -5.51 15.41 -2.64
N ALA A 76 -4.74 14.48 -2.06
CA ALA A 76 -3.53 14.83 -1.29
C ALA A 76 -2.41 15.37 -2.20
N LEU A 77 -2.26 14.84 -3.42
CA LEU A 77 -1.29 15.32 -4.41
C LEU A 77 -1.69 16.67 -5.02
N GLU A 78 -2.99 16.91 -5.20
CA GLU A 78 -3.54 18.14 -5.80
C GLU A 78 -3.56 19.34 -4.83
N ARG A 79 -3.46 19.09 -3.52
CA ARG A 79 -3.45 20.16 -2.52
C ARG A 79 -2.12 20.92 -2.60
N PRO A 80 -2.11 22.23 -2.88
CA PRO A 80 -0.88 23.01 -2.86
C PRO A 80 -0.23 22.91 -1.48
N SER A 81 1.07 22.63 -1.46
CA SER A 81 1.85 22.61 -0.22
C SER A 81 1.71 23.94 0.49
N ALA A 82 1.05 23.97 1.64
CA ALA A 82 1.01 25.13 2.53
C ALA A 82 2.35 25.28 3.29
N ALA A 83 3.48 25.07 2.61
CA ALA A 83 4.81 25.33 3.14
C ALA A 83 5.22 26.73 2.66
N GLY A 84 4.81 27.75 3.42
CA GLY A 84 5.12 29.14 3.11
C GLY A 84 4.43 30.15 4.01
N SER A 85 4.52 30.01 5.33
CA SER A 85 4.34 31.14 6.25
C SER A 85 4.81 30.77 7.66
N HIS A 86 5.77 31.58 8.13
CA HIS A 86 6.41 31.65 9.45
C HIS A 86 7.70 30.85 9.65
#